data_AF-A0A319EPD5-F1
#
_entry.id   AF-A0A319EPD5-F1
#
_cell.length_a   1.000
_cell.length_b   1.000
_cell.length_c   1.000
_cell.angle_alpha   90.00
_cell.angle_beta   90.00
_cell.angle_gamma   90.00
#
_symmetry.space_group_name_H-M   'P 1'
#
loop_
_entity.id
_entity.type
_entity.pdbx_description
1 polymer ?
#
loop_
_entity_poly.entity_id
_entity_poly.type
_entity_poly.pdbx_seq_one_letter_code
_entity_poly.pdbx_strand_id
1 'polypeptide(L)'
;MAMKTLSTIAFAWSFGSNVGNYVVRMFQQSDEAYTIQAQHDMIHVIRNGIPELTEAVRQKKIQMGPLNLTPPSVSLNNFQTGMIVAIFLVPLKAVMEIKKEKDGFGAHVYLFIRNYMENVAGPNEAQGCRHYFYVWSSDTDWYPVFEEVHRRHPLGSEFRGYSRALPSICAKMRGDRQTLVETSSYEGNAIFHLLIPAYTRTVVQSPIAFHKALFPLVITGGKHQNKDLVWLHLRNKSQQLHLRGVGLLSPKEYPYIEAGWIGIYAGGLGSLGGLIVVFGFPQWAPPAVITAVGCICFSIASALVVLGGLIYRAVALKNTKTLGVLVR
;
A
#
# COMPACT_ATOMS: atom_id res chain seq x y z
N MET A 1 -27.47 -38.33 -16.69
CA MET A 1 -26.11 -37.92 -16.21
C MET A 1 -25.64 -36.63 -16.89
N ALA A 2 -25.72 -36.51 -18.22
CA ALA A 2 -25.29 -35.34 -19.01
C ALA A 2 -25.90 -33.98 -18.57
N MET A 3 -27.15 -33.97 -18.09
CA MET A 3 -27.85 -32.75 -17.67
C MET A 3 -27.28 -32.13 -16.38
N LYS A 4 -26.70 -32.93 -15.48
CA LYS A 4 -26.05 -32.44 -14.24
C LYS A 4 -24.67 -31.85 -14.51
N THR A 5 -23.96 -32.37 -15.50
CA THR A 5 -22.65 -31.86 -15.92
C THR A 5 -22.78 -30.50 -16.58
N LEU A 6 -23.78 -30.31 -17.45
CA LEU A 6 -24.07 -29.01 -18.08
C LEU A 6 -24.47 -27.92 -17.07
N SER A 7 -25.25 -28.27 -16.04
CA SER A 7 -25.59 -27.35 -14.94
C SER A 7 -24.36 -26.86 -14.17
N THR A 8 -23.39 -27.73 -13.93
CA THR A 8 -22.19 -27.40 -13.15
C THR A 8 -21.24 -26.52 -13.97
N ILE A 9 -21.13 -26.79 -15.27
CA ILE A 9 -20.34 -25.99 -16.22
C ILE A 9 -20.96 -24.59 -16.41
N ALA A 10 -22.29 -24.51 -16.55
CA ALA A 10 -23.00 -23.24 -16.66
C ALA A 10 -22.86 -22.38 -15.38
N PHE A 11 -22.92 -23.01 -14.20
CA PHE A 11 -22.69 -22.32 -12.92
C PHE A 11 -21.25 -21.82 -12.80
N ALA A 12 -20.26 -22.66 -13.11
CA ALA A 12 -18.85 -22.27 -13.08
C ALA A 12 -18.54 -21.13 -14.06
N TRP A 13 -19.13 -21.15 -15.26
CA TRP A 13 -19.02 -20.08 -16.25
C TRP A 13 -19.66 -18.78 -15.77
N SER A 14 -20.88 -18.83 -15.23
CA SER A 14 -21.59 -17.65 -14.70
C SER A 14 -20.89 -17.05 -13.48
N PHE A 15 -20.38 -17.88 -12.58
CA PHE A 15 -19.64 -17.42 -11.41
C PHE A 15 -18.32 -16.75 -11.83
N GLY A 16 -17.58 -17.37 -12.76
CA GLY A 16 -16.35 -16.81 -13.32
C GLY A 16 -16.57 -15.48 -14.06
N SER A 17 -17.62 -15.35 -14.87
CA SER A 17 -17.93 -14.11 -15.59
C SER A 17 -18.32 -12.98 -14.64
N ASN A 18 -19.07 -13.27 -13.58
CA ASN A 18 -19.48 -12.28 -12.59
C ASN A 18 -18.28 -11.78 -11.79
N VAL A 19 -17.44 -12.69 -11.28
CA VAL A 19 -16.20 -12.32 -10.58
C VAL A 19 -15.27 -11.51 -11.49
N GLY A 20 -15.11 -11.90 -12.76
CA GLY A 20 -14.31 -11.16 -13.74
C GLY A 20 -14.80 -9.72 -13.96
N ASN A 21 -16.11 -9.52 -14.12
CA ASN A 21 -16.69 -8.18 -14.29
C ASN A 21 -16.52 -7.29 -13.04
N TYR A 22 -16.61 -7.85 -11.83
CA TYR A 22 -16.37 -7.11 -10.59
C TYR A 22 -14.91 -6.69 -10.42
N VAL A 23 -13.98 -7.59 -10.76
CA VAL A 23 -12.54 -7.31 -10.74
C VAL A 23 -12.21 -6.20 -11.73
N VAL A 24 -12.77 -6.22 -12.94
CA VAL A 24 -12.59 -5.15 -13.94
C VAL A 24 -13.13 -3.80 -13.43
N ARG A 25 -14.30 -3.76 -12.78
CA ARG A 25 -14.84 -2.52 -12.19
C ARG A 25 -14.00 -1.99 -11.03
N MET A 26 -13.44 -2.88 -10.21
CA MET A 26 -12.54 -2.51 -9.11
C MET A 26 -11.24 -1.87 -9.64
N PHE A 27 -10.82 -2.21 -10.86
CA PHE A 27 -9.63 -1.63 -11.49
C PHE A 27 -9.89 -0.40 -12.37
N GLN A 28 -11.13 -0.12 -12.79
CA GLN A 28 -11.47 1.01 -13.66
C GLN A 28 -11.71 2.34 -12.92
N GLN A 29 -11.88 2.38 -11.59
CA GLN A 29 -12.20 3.62 -10.86
C GLN A 29 -11.23 3.87 -9.69
N SER A 30 -10.51 5.01 -9.75
CA SER A 30 -9.39 5.37 -8.87
C SER A 30 -9.79 6.20 -7.63
N ASP A 31 -11.04 6.13 -7.19
CA ASP A 31 -11.53 6.95 -6.08
C ASP A 31 -11.58 6.13 -4.78
N GLU A 32 -10.89 6.58 -3.74
CA GLU A 32 -10.65 5.83 -2.48
C GLU A 32 -11.95 5.52 -1.70
N ALA A 33 -13.00 6.33 -1.90
CA ALA A 33 -14.31 6.08 -1.30
C ALA A 33 -15.06 4.91 -1.97
N TYR A 34 -14.82 4.67 -3.26
CA TYR A 34 -15.49 3.62 -4.03
C TYR A 34 -14.84 2.25 -3.86
N THR A 35 -13.52 2.19 -3.63
CA THR A 35 -12.81 0.95 -3.31
C THR A 35 -13.25 0.33 -1.99
N ILE A 36 -13.61 1.14 -0.99
CA ILE A 36 -14.17 0.65 0.28
C ILE A 36 -15.58 0.05 0.06
N GLN A 37 -16.42 0.70 -0.75
CA GLN A 37 -17.75 0.18 -1.10
C GLN A 37 -17.66 -1.11 -1.94
N ALA A 38 -16.79 -1.15 -2.95
CA ALA A 38 -16.56 -2.33 -3.78
C ALA A 38 -15.99 -3.51 -2.97
N GLN A 39 -15.15 -3.24 -1.97
CA GLN A 39 -14.68 -4.26 -1.02
C GLN A 39 -15.82 -4.75 -0.11
N HIS A 40 -16.69 -3.85 0.37
CA HIS A 40 -17.84 -4.21 1.18
C HIS A 40 -18.86 -5.06 0.40
N ASP A 41 -19.12 -4.72 -0.86
CA ASP A 41 -20.01 -5.47 -1.75
C ASP A 41 -19.42 -6.83 -2.14
N MET A 42 -18.10 -6.92 -2.35
CA MET A 42 -17.40 -8.19 -2.57
C MET A 42 -17.48 -9.10 -1.34
N ILE A 43 -17.27 -8.55 -0.13
CA ILE A 43 -17.43 -9.29 1.12
C ILE A 43 -18.88 -9.77 1.28
N HIS A 44 -19.87 -8.97 0.86
CA HIS A 44 -21.28 -9.36 0.88
C HIS A 44 -21.58 -10.51 -0.10
N VAL A 45 -21.07 -10.47 -1.34
CA VAL A 45 -21.22 -11.55 -2.32
C VAL A 45 -20.55 -12.85 -1.83
N ILE A 46 -19.35 -12.75 -1.24
CA ILE A 46 -18.65 -13.90 -0.66
C ILE A 46 -19.41 -14.47 0.54
N ARG A 47 -19.87 -13.59 1.46
CA ARG A 47 -20.62 -13.97 2.65
C ARG A 47 -21.94 -14.68 2.28
N ASN A 48 -22.60 -14.25 1.21
CA ASN A 48 -23.86 -14.84 0.77
C ASN A 48 -23.66 -16.08 -0.11
N GLY A 49 -22.55 -16.19 -0.84
CA GLY A 49 -22.23 -17.36 -1.65
C GLY A 49 -21.68 -18.55 -0.84
N ILE A 50 -21.03 -18.31 0.30
CA ILE A 50 -20.48 -19.37 1.16
C ILE A 50 -21.58 -20.34 1.66
N PRO A 51 -22.74 -19.89 2.17
CA PRO A 51 -23.85 -20.77 2.54
C PRO A 51 -24.39 -21.60 1.36
N GLU A 52 -24.53 -21.02 0.17
CA GLU A 52 -24.99 -21.74 -1.03
C GLU A 52 -23.98 -22.79 -1.49
N LEU A 53 -22.68 -22.49 -1.43
CA LEU A 53 -21.62 -23.44 -1.73
C LEU A 53 -21.57 -24.57 -0.69
N THR A 54 -21.76 -24.21 0.59
CA THR A 54 -21.82 -25.16 1.71
C THR A 54 -23.04 -26.06 1.59
N GLU A 55 -24.17 -25.55 1.11
CA GLU A 55 -25.39 -26.32 0.89
C GLU A 55 -25.31 -27.18 -0.38
N ALA A 56 -24.69 -26.70 -1.46
CA ALA A 56 -24.39 -27.51 -2.64
C ALA A 56 -23.41 -28.66 -2.34
N VAL A 57 -22.49 -28.46 -1.40
CA VAL A 57 -21.61 -29.51 -0.85
C VAL A 57 -22.37 -30.45 0.08
N ARG A 58 -23.26 -29.92 0.94
CA ARG A 58 -24.09 -30.71 1.87
C ARG A 58 -25.12 -31.59 1.15
N GLN A 59 -25.68 -31.12 0.03
CA GLN A 59 -26.64 -31.89 -0.77
C GLN A 59 -25.99 -32.98 -1.63
N LYS A 60 -24.65 -33.02 -1.75
CA LYS A 60 -23.96 -34.23 -2.19
C LYS A 60 -23.92 -35.23 -1.03
N LYS A 61 -24.89 -36.15 -1.03
CA LYS A 61 -24.77 -37.48 -0.40
C LYS A 61 -23.56 -38.21 -1.00
N ILE A 62 -22.37 -37.95 -0.48
CA ILE A 62 -21.30 -38.95 -0.43
C ILE A 62 -21.55 -39.70 0.88
N GLN A 63 -21.93 -40.97 0.79
CA GLN A 63 -21.95 -41.85 1.96
C GLN A 63 -20.52 -41.96 2.48
N MET A 64 -20.21 -41.26 3.58
CA MET A 64 -19.16 -41.66 4.50
C MET A 64 -19.85 -42.33 5.70
N GLY A 65 -19.36 -43.53 6.05
CA GLY A 65 -19.88 -44.36 7.14
C GLY A 65 -19.82 -43.69 8.52
N PRO A 66 -20.45 -44.30 9.54
CA PRO A 66 -20.86 -43.60 10.75
C PRO A 66 -19.68 -43.32 11.68
N LEU A 67 -19.58 -42.07 12.16
CA LEU A 67 -18.83 -41.72 13.36
C LEU A 67 -19.73 -40.88 14.28
N ASN A 68 -19.88 -41.38 15.50
CA ASN A 68 -20.77 -40.93 16.58
C ASN A 68 -20.54 -39.46 16.98
N LEU A 69 -21.66 -38.74 17.20
CA LEU A 69 -21.77 -37.45 17.89
C LEU A 69 -22.09 -37.71 19.39
N THR A 70 -21.61 -36.95 20.38
CA THR A 70 -22.20 -35.68 20.90
C THR A 70 -21.42 -35.11 22.14
N PRO A 71 -21.70 -33.86 22.63
CA PRO A 71 -20.71 -32.88 23.15
C PRO A 71 -20.81 -32.55 24.67
N PRO A 72 -20.20 -31.45 25.16
CA PRO A 72 -21.04 -30.45 25.84
C PRO A 72 -20.75 -28.96 25.55
N SER A 73 -21.80 -28.20 25.82
CA SER A 73 -22.11 -26.77 25.67
C SER A 73 -21.09 -25.74 26.17
N VAL A 74 -20.91 -24.65 25.41
CA VAL A 74 -20.44 -23.34 25.90
C VAL A 74 -21.49 -22.27 25.55
N SER A 75 -21.93 -21.52 26.57
CA SER A 75 -23.05 -20.58 26.50
C SER A 75 -22.72 -19.28 25.74
N LEU A 76 -23.67 -18.85 24.89
CA LEU A 76 -23.60 -17.67 24.02
C LEU A 76 -23.60 -16.30 24.77
N ASN A 77 -23.81 -16.27 26.09
CA ASN A 77 -24.05 -15.02 26.85
C ASN A 77 -22.78 -14.26 27.24
N ASN A 78 -21.59 -14.87 27.21
CA ASN A 78 -20.34 -14.19 27.54
C ASN A 78 -19.71 -13.43 26.36
N PHE A 79 -20.15 -13.72 25.13
CA PHE A 79 -19.59 -13.12 23.92
C PHE A 79 -20.16 -11.71 23.63
N GLN A 80 -21.43 -11.48 23.99
CA GLN A 80 -22.10 -10.20 23.71
C GLN A 80 -21.65 -9.07 24.66
N THR A 81 -21.37 -9.38 25.93
CA THR A 81 -20.94 -8.38 26.93
C THR A 81 -19.47 -7.95 26.72
N GLY A 82 -18.61 -8.85 26.24
CA GLY A 82 -17.21 -8.52 25.90
C GLY A 82 -17.08 -7.61 24.67
N MET A 83 -17.98 -7.74 23.69
CA MET A 83 -18.00 -6.91 22.49
C MET A 83 -18.35 -5.44 22.80
N ILE A 84 -19.29 -5.18 23.72
CA ILE A 84 -19.71 -3.81 24.06
C ILE A 84 -18.60 -3.05 24.81
N VAL A 85 -17.84 -3.73 25.68
CA VAL A 85 -16.70 -3.12 26.40
C VAL A 85 -15.54 -2.81 25.45
N ALA A 86 -15.28 -3.67 24.45
CA ALA A 86 -14.28 -3.43 23.41
C ALA A 86 -14.66 -2.28 22.46
N ILE A 87 -15.95 -2.07 22.22
CA ILE A 87 -16.45 -1.01 21.31
C ILE A 87 -16.37 0.39 21.95
N PHE A 88 -16.52 0.53 23.27
CA PHE A 88 -16.59 1.86 23.91
C PHE A 88 -15.33 2.29 24.69
N LEU A 89 -14.58 1.37 25.31
CA LEU A 89 -13.37 1.75 26.07
C LEU A 89 -12.11 1.89 25.19
N VAL A 90 -12.03 1.18 24.06
CA VAL A 90 -10.90 1.29 23.13
C VAL A 90 -10.87 2.68 22.44
N PRO A 91 -12.01 3.24 21.97
CA PRO A 91 -12.00 4.60 21.43
C PRO A 91 -11.75 5.67 22.48
N LEU A 92 -12.27 5.53 23.70
CA LEU A 92 -12.12 6.59 24.72
C LEU A 92 -10.68 6.68 25.23
N LYS A 93 -9.99 5.55 25.39
CA LYS A 93 -8.55 5.52 25.72
C LYS A 93 -7.71 6.09 24.56
N ALA A 94 -8.05 5.74 23.31
CA ALA A 94 -7.42 6.32 22.13
C ALA A 94 -7.63 7.84 22.04
N VAL A 95 -8.84 8.34 22.33
CA VAL A 95 -9.17 9.78 22.29
C VAL A 95 -8.43 10.57 23.39
N MET A 96 -8.25 10.01 24.58
CA MET A 96 -7.48 10.66 25.65
C MET A 96 -5.97 10.61 25.41
N GLU A 97 -5.46 9.51 24.84
CA GLU A 97 -4.05 9.36 24.47
C GLU A 97 -3.69 10.32 23.31
N ILE A 98 -4.58 10.46 22.33
CA ILE A 98 -4.49 11.45 21.25
C ILE A 98 -4.46 12.89 21.79
N LYS A 99 -5.29 13.23 22.79
CA LYS A 99 -5.33 14.60 23.33
C LYS A 99 -4.06 14.99 24.09
N LYS A 100 -3.48 14.04 24.85
CA LYS A 100 -2.24 14.27 25.61
C LYS A 100 -1.00 14.35 24.69
N GLU A 101 -1.03 13.67 23.55
CA GLU A 101 0.04 13.72 22.55
C GLU A 101 0.04 15.01 21.72
N LYS A 102 -1.14 15.56 21.41
CA LYS A 102 -1.29 16.80 20.62
C LYS A 102 -0.62 18.03 21.26
N ASP A 103 -0.74 18.21 22.57
CA ASP A 103 -0.14 19.36 23.27
C ASP A 103 1.40 19.28 23.32
N GLY A 104 1.98 18.07 23.24
CA GLY A 104 3.42 17.83 23.25
C GLY A 104 4.08 17.71 21.88
N PHE A 105 3.31 17.36 20.83
CA PHE A 105 3.88 17.05 19.53
C PHE A 105 4.53 18.28 18.86
N GLY A 106 3.93 19.46 18.92
CA GLY A 106 4.55 20.67 18.36
C GLY A 106 5.89 21.04 19.00
N ALA A 107 6.01 20.88 20.32
CA ALA A 107 7.28 21.04 21.03
C ALA A 107 8.30 19.97 20.63
N HIS A 108 7.85 18.72 20.46
CA HIS A 108 8.69 17.64 19.94
C HIS A 108 9.19 17.93 18.53
N VAL A 109 8.35 18.42 17.61
CA VAL A 109 8.74 18.82 16.25
C VAL A 109 9.82 19.89 16.30
N TYR A 110 9.64 20.92 17.13
CA TYR A 110 10.63 21.97 17.31
C TYR A 110 11.98 21.41 17.78
N LEU A 111 11.98 20.59 18.82
CA LEU A 111 13.20 19.97 19.36
C LEU A 111 13.87 19.03 18.34
N PHE A 112 13.08 18.27 17.60
CA PHE A 112 13.58 17.40 16.53
C PHE A 112 14.33 18.22 15.47
N ILE A 113 13.75 19.33 15.01
CA ILE A 113 14.37 20.20 14.01
C ILE A 113 15.64 20.83 14.57
N ARG A 114 15.55 21.45 15.75
CA ARG A 114 16.68 22.13 16.39
C ARG A 114 17.87 21.19 16.61
N ASN A 115 17.62 20.03 17.22
CA ASN A 115 18.67 19.05 17.49
C ASN A 115 19.26 18.52 16.17
N TYR A 116 18.46 18.33 15.13
CA TYR A 116 18.98 17.91 13.83
C TYR A 116 19.87 18.98 13.19
N MET A 117 19.45 20.25 13.24
CA MET A 117 20.24 21.37 12.73
C MET A 117 21.58 21.48 13.45
N GLU A 118 21.58 21.42 14.78
CA GLU A 118 22.80 21.46 15.61
C GLU A 118 23.77 20.32 15.27
N ASN A 119 23.25 19.10 15.08
CA ASN A 119 24.06 17.93 14.74
C ASN A 119 24.63 17.95 13.32
N VAL A 120 23.96 18.63 12.38
CA VAL A 120 24.41 18.71 10.98
C VAL A 120 25.31 19.91 10.73
N ALA A 121 25.06 21.04 11.39
CA ALA A 121 25.82 22.27 11.22
C ALA A 121 27.26 22.12 11.75
N GLY A 122 27.45 21.50 12.92
CA GLY A 122 28.76 21.42 13.59
C GLY A 122 29.89 20.80 12.75
N PRO A 123 29.72 19.60 12.14
CA PRO A 123 30.80 18.95 11.40
C PRO A 123 31.02 19.44 9.96
N ASN A 124 29.99 20.02 9.32
CA ASN A 124 29.99 20.25 7.86
C ASN A 124 30.19 21.70 7.44
N GLU A 125 30.02 22.69 8.33
CA GLU A 125 30.45 24.07 8.06
C GLU A 125 31.95 24.14 7.76
N ALA A 126 32.75 23.27 8.39
CA ALA A 126 34.18 23.11 8.11
C ALA A 126 34.49 22.63 6.67
N GLN A 127 33.51 22.07 5.95
CA GLN A 127 33.66 21.56 4.57
C GLN A 127 33.13 22.53 3.51
N GLY A 128 32.70 23.74 3.90
CA GLY A 128 32.19 24.75 2.96
C GLY A 128 30.82 24.43 2.35
N CYS A 129 30.11 23.44 2.88
CA CYS A 129 28.74 23.11 2.48
C CYS A 129 27.72 23.92 3.29
N ARG A 130 26.69 24.46 2.64
CA ARG A 130 25.55 25.10 3.32
C ARG A 130 24.37 24.14 3.40
N HIS A 131 23.75 24.08 4.57
CA HIS A 131 22.66 23.16 4.85
C HIS A 131 21.36 23.94 5.02
N TYR A 132 20.34 23.61 4.23
CA TYR A 132 19.03 24.26 4.32
C TYR A 132 17.96 23.26 4.74
N PHE A 133 17.15 23.63 5.73
CA PHE A 133 16.23 22.71 6.40
C PHE A 133 14.77 23.06 6.08
N TYR A 134 14.03 22.03 5.67
CA TYR A 134 12.61 22.09 5.31
C TYR A 134 11.86 21.01 6.06
N VAL A 135 10.62 21.28 6.44
CA VAL A 135 9.79 20.32 7.18
C VAL A 135 8.55 19.96 6.41
N TRP A 136 8.24 18.68 6.36
CA TRP A 136 6.97 18.17 5.87
C TRP A 136 6.35 17.23 6.88
N SER A 137 5.07 17.44 7.16
CA SER A 137 4.24 16.48 7.89
C SER A 137 2.84 16.51 7.31
N SER A 138 2.18 15.35 7.18
CA SER A 138 0.77 15.28 6.81
C SER A 138 -0.14 15.89 7.88
N ASP A 139 0.34 15.90 9.13
CA ASP A 139 -0.44 16.32 10.28
C ASP A 139 -0.39 17.85 10.42
N THR A 140 -1.47 18.41 10.94
CA THR A 140 -1.58 19.85 11.20
C THR A 140 -1.63 20.20 12.69
N ASP A 141 -1.74 19.19 13.56
CA ASP A 141 -1.91 19.39 15.00
C ASP A 141 -0.68 20.03 15.67
N TRP A 142 0.49 19.91 15.07
CA TRP A 142 1.75 20.44 15.63
C TRP A 142 1.96 21.94 15.39
N TYR A 143 1.25 22.55 14.44
CA TYR A 143 1.49 23.94 14.01
C TYR A 143 1.38 24.95 15.16
N PRO A 144 0.29 25.00 15.96
CA PRO A 144 0.10 26.08 16.93
C PRO A 144 1.22 26.13 17.98
N VAL A 145 1.55 24.97 18.56
CA VAL A 145 2.61 24.87 19.58
C VAL A 145 3.99 25.09 18.95
N PHE A 146 4.25 24.54 17.76
CA PHE A 146 5.51 24.77 17.06
C PHE A 146 5.74 26.25 16.75
N GLU A 147 4.73 26.94 16.22
CA GLU A 147 4.81 28.37 15.90
C GLU A 147 5.01 29.23 17.14
N GLU A 148 4.34 28.90 18.25
CA GLU A 148 4.53 29.59 19.53
C GLU A 148 5.97 29.43 20.04
N VAL A 149 6.49 28.20 20.06
CA VAL A 149 7.87 27.93 20.49
C VAL A 149 8.88 28.56 19.54
N HIS A 150 8.67 28.47 18.23
CA HIS A 150 9.54 29.08 17.21
C HIS A 150 9.56 30.61 17.29
N ARG A 151 8.44 31.24 17.66
CA ARG A 151 8.38 32.70 17.87
C ARG A 151 9.20 33.15 19.08
N ARG A 152 9.17 32.36 20.17
CA ARG A 152 9.97 32.63 21.38
C ARG A 152 11.44 32.29 21.18
N HIS A 153 11.72 31.22 20.43
CA HIS A 153 13.05 30.70 20.18
C HIS A 153 13.22 30.43 18.67
N PRO A 154 13.52 31.48 17.88
CA PRO A 154 13.68 31.32 16.44
C PRO A 154 14.73 30.26 16.09
N LEU A 155 14.39 29.40 15.14
CA LEU A 155 15.37 28.52 14.49
C LEU A 155 16.30 29.40 13.65
N GLY A 156 17.54 28.95 13.44
CA GLY A 156 18.56 29.71 12.70
C GLY A 156 18.15 30.04 11.26
N SER A 157 18.89 30.95 10.63
CA SER A 157 18.67 31.41 9.25
C SER A 157 18.60 30.30 8.22
N GLU A 158 19.13 29.13 8.52
CA GLU A 158 19.14 27.95 7.65
C GLU A 158 17.77 27.24 7.58
N PHE A 159 16.86 27.54 8.50
CA PHE A 159 15.49 27.04 8.44
C PHE A 159 14.70 27.78 7.37
N ARG A 160 14.21 27.05 6.36
CA ARG A 160 13.53 27.61 5.18
C ARG A 160 12.01 27.45 5.24
N GLY A 161 11.47 26.76 6.24
CA GLY A 161 10.04 26.68 6.49
C GLY A 161 9.47 25.26 6.39
N TYR A 162 8.15 25.18 6.42
CA TYR A 162 7.40 23.95 6.56
C TYR A 162 6.14 23.93 5.68
N SER A 163 5.61 22.74 5.39
CA SER A 163 4.33 22.59 4.71
C SER A 163 3.62 21.28 5.04
N ARG A 164 2.29 21.29 4.97
CA ARG A 164 1.47 20.07 5.02
C ARG A 164 1.52 19.25 3.73
N ALA A 165 1.80 19.92 2.61
CA ALA A 165 1.77 19.34 1.29
C ALA A 165 3.19 19.09 0.79
N LEU A 166 3.54 17.80 0.63
CA LEU A 166 4.84 17.39 0.11
C LEU A 166 5.16 18.03 -1.25
N PRO A 167 4.22 18.15 -2.22
CA PRO A 167 4.50 18.87 -3.46
C PRO A 167 4.85 20.35 -3.26
N SER A 168 4.19 21.02 -2.31
CA SER A 168 4.39 22.45 -2.04
C SER A 168 5.76 22.72 -1.41
N ILE A 169 6.19 21.92 -0.43
CA ILE A 169 7.53 22.08 0.14
C ILE A 169 8.61 21.78 -0.91
N CYS A 170 8.40 20.78 -1.76
CA CYS A 170 9.34 20.48 -2.85
C CYS A 170 9.40 21.59 -3.90
N ALA A 171 8.27 22.25 -4.20
CA ALA A 171 8.27 23.42 -5.08
C ALA A 171 9.04 24.59 -4.46
N LYS A 172 8.84 24.84 -3.15
CA LYS A 172 9.60 25.85 -2.41
C LYS A 172 11.09 25.56 -2.44
N MET A 173 11.50 24.33 -2.11
CA MET A 173 12.90 23.90 -2.17
C MET A 173 13.50 24.21 -3.55
N ARG A 174 12.81 23.86 -4.64
CA ARG A 174 13.29 24.16 -5.98
C ARG A 174 13.46 25.66 -6.21
N GLY A 175 12.48 26.48 -5.83
CA GLY A 175 12.57 27.94 -5.94
C GLY A 175 13.77 28.48 -5.17
N ASP A 176 13.93 28.07 -3.91
CA ASP A 176 15.05 28.46 -3.07
C ASP A 176 16.39 28.04 -3.69
N ARG A 177 16.50 26.86 -4.32
CA ARG A 177 17.74 26.48 -5.03
C ARG A 177 17.99 27.33 -6.27
N GLN A 178 16.96 27.64 -7.05
CA GLN A 178 17.11 28.51 -8.21
C GLN A 178 17.63 29.89 -7.78
N THR A 179 17.06 30.47 -6.74
CA THR A 179 17.55 31.72 -6.17
C THR A 179 18.99 31.60 -5.67
N LEU A 180 19.37 30.50 -5.00
CA LEU A 180 20.75 30.29 -4.56
C LEU A 180 21.74 30.20 -5.73
N VAL A 181 21.37 29.54 -6.82
CA VAL A 181 22.20 29.46 -8.04
C VAL A 181 22.34 30.82 -8.71
N GLU A 182 21.28 31.64 -8.71
CA GLU A 182 21.29 32.98 -9.33
C GLU A 182 22.02 34.04 -8.48
N THR A 183 21.92 33.94 -7.15
CA THR A 183 22.41 34.99 -6.22
C THR A 183 23.77 34.68 -5.61
N SER A 184 24.21 33.42 -5.60
CA SER A 184 25.49 33.03 -5.00
C SER A 184 26.46 32.54 -6.06
N SER A 185 27.74 32.95 -5.95
CA SER A 185 28.87 32.41 -6.71
C SER A 185 29.23 30.96 -6.33
N TYR A 186 28.43 30.32 -5.48
CA TYR A 186 28.66 28.98 -4.95
C TYR A 186 27.84 27.96 -5.73
N GLU A 187 28.41 27.53 -6.86
CA GLU A 187 27.86 26.50 -7.75
C GLU A 187 27.80 25.11 -7.07
N GLY A 188 26.77 24.85 -6.27
CA GLY A 188 26.34 23.48 -5.97
C GLY A 188 26.64 22.91 -4.58
N ASN A 189 27.21 23.69 -3.65
CA ASN A 189 27.50 23.21 -2.27
C ASN A 189 26.31 23.33 -1.29
N ALA A 190 25.09 23.53 -1.80
CA ALA A 190 23.88 23.66 -0.99
C ALA A 190 23.18 22.30 -0.82
N ILE A 191 23.21 21.74 0.38
CA ILE A 191 22.54 20.48 0.74
C ILE A 191 21.18 20.80 1.34
N PHE A 192 20.13 20.22 0.77
CA PHE A 192 18.77 20.37 1.29
C PHE A 192 18.40 19.19 2.17
N HIS A 193 17.84 19.51 3.33
CA HIS A 193 17.34 18.55 4.31
C HIS A 193 15.82 18.65 4.37
N LEU A 194 15.14 17.56 4.02
CA LEU A 194 13.70 17.39 4.21
C LEU A 194 13.47 16.56 5.48
N LEU A 195 12.96 17.22 6.51
CA LEU A 195 12.66 16.66 7.83
C LEU A 195 11.20 16.24 7.88
N ILE A 196 10.95 15.00 8.26
CA ILE A 196 9.61 14.40 8.33
C ILE A 196 9.36 13.97 9.78
N PRO A 197 8.96 14.91 10.66
CA PRO A 197 8.58 14.56 12.01
C PRO A 197 7.30 13.72 11.97
N ALA A 198 7.30 12.64 12.74
CA ALA A 198 6.18 11.72 12.84
C ALA A 198 6.10 11.17 14.26
N TYR A 199 4.90 11.15 14.83
CA TYR A 199 4.62 10.45 16.09
C TYR A 199 3.97 9.08 15.82
N THR A 200 3.15 9.00 14.78
CA THR A 200 2.56 7.77 14.23
C THR A 200 3.20 7.38 12.91
N ARG A 201 2.84 6.20 12.40
CA ARG A 201 3.36 5.70 11.14
C ARG A 201 2.78 6.49 9.95
N THR A 202 3.63 7.24 9.26
CA THR A 202 3.28 7.98 8.04
C THR A 202 3.69 7.18 6.81
N VAL A 203 2.72 6.83 5.95
CA VAL A 203 2.96 6.00 4.75
C VAL A 203 2.54 6.76 3.49
N VAL A 204 3.51 7.15 2.66
CA VAL A 204 3.26 7.72 1.34
C VAL A 204 3.23 6.57 0.33
N GLN A 205 2.02 6.05 0.08
CA GLN A 205 1.80 4.92 -0.82
C GLN A 205 1.97 5.28 -2.29
N SER A 206 1.70 6.53 -2.65
CA SER A 206 1.81 7.01 -4.02
C SER A 206 3.28 7.00 -4.47
N PRO A 207 3.59 6.43 -5.64
CA PRO A 207 4.95 6.43 -6.16
C PRO A 207 5.38 7.86 -6.45
N ILE A 208 6.43 8.30 -5.76
CA ILE A 208 7.00 9.64 -5.88
C ILE A 208 8.40 9.59 -6.48
N ALA A 209 8.73 10.62 -7.24
CA ALA A 209 10.07 10.89 -7.74
C ALA A 209 10.43 12.35 -7.45
N PHE A 210 11.61 12.60 -6.88
CA PHE A 210 12.09 13.96 -6.67
C PHE A 210 12.73 14.50 -7.96
N HIS A 211 12.38 15.73 -8.32
CA HIS A 211 12.97 16.42 -9.46
C HIS A 211 14.49 16.59 -9.26
N LYS A 212 15.28 16.49 -10.33
CA LYS A 212 16.75 16.55 -10.26
C LYS A 212 17.28 17.84 -9.63
N ALA A 213 16.58 18.95 -9.85
CA ALA A 213 16.88 20.23 -9.22
C ALA A 213 16.79 20.21 -7.68
N LEU A 214 16.23 19.17 -7.07
CA LEU A 214 16.20 19.00 -5.61
C LEU A 214 17.44 18.31 -5.06
N PHE A 215 18.35 17.79 -5.89
CA PHE A 215 19.59 17.18 -5.43
C PHE A 215 20.76 18.19 -5.30
N PRO A 216 21.67 18.01 -4.31
CA PRO A 216 21.68 16.94 -3.30
C PRO A 216 20.56 17.09 -2.25
N LEU A 217 19.93 15.97 -1.88
CA LEU A 217 18.77 15.90 -0.98
C LEU A 217 18.96 14.84 0.11
N VAL A 218 18.79 15.25 1.36
CA VAL A 218 18.75 14.35 2.52
C VAL A 218 17.34 14.34 3.10
N ILE A 219 16.70 13.19 3.18
CA ILE A 219 15.40 13.04 3.82
C ILE A 219 15.59 12.34 5.16
N THR A 220 15.14 12.97 6.23
CA THR A 220 15.21 12.42 7.58
C THR A 220 13.81 12.24 8.16
N GLY A 221 13.45 11.01 8.50
CA GLY A 221 12.18 10.67 9.14
C GLY A 221 12.32 10.45 10.65
N GLY A 222 11.21 10.59 11.36
CA GLY A 222 11.12 10.20 12.77
C GLY A 222 11.35 8.69 12.99
N LYS A 223 12.02 8.36 14.09
CA LYS A 223 12.19 6.98 14.56
C LYS A 223 11.58 6.83 15.95
N HIS A 224 10.91 5.71 16.18
CA HIS A 224 10.44 5.31 17.50
C HIS A 224 10.88 3.87 17.79
N GLN A 225 11.58 3.65 18.91
CA GLN A 225 12.13 2.34 19.29
C GLN A 225 12.94 1.67 18.16
N ASN A 226 13.81 2.46 17.50
CA ASN A 226 14.61 2.04 16.35
C ASN A 226 13.81 1.56 15.11
N LYS A 227 12.49 1.82 15.07
CA LYS A 227 11.64 1.56 13.91
C LYS A 227 11.39 2.86 13.14
N ASP A 228 11.47 2.79 11.82
CA ASP A 228 11.16 3.90 10.94
C ASP A 228 9.65 4.17 10.94
N LEU A 229 9.26 5.40 11.29
CA LEU A 229 7.87 5.81 11.28
C LEU A 229 7.42 6.28 9.90
N VAL A 230 8.36 6.72 9.06
CA VAL A 230 8.07 7.29 7.75
C VAL A 230 8.40 6.26 6.66
N TRP A 231 7.45 5.98 5.78
CA TRP A 231 7.58 5.04 4.67
C TRP A 231 7.29 5.73 3.35
N LEU A 232 8.26 5.76 2.44
CA LEU A 232 8.11 6.41 1.13
C LEU A 232 8.19 5.38 0.01
N HIS A 233 7.30 5.51 -0.97
CA HIS A 233 7.39 4.77 -2.23
C HIS A 233 8.22 5.57 -3.25
N LEU A 234 9.52 5.30 -3.30
CA LEU A 234 10.44 5.98 -4.21
C LEU A 234 10.70 5.17 -5.47
N ARG A 235 10.42 5.76 -6.64
CA ARG A 235 10.64 5.08 -7.94
C ARG A 235 12.12 4.95 -8.30
N ASN A 236 12.89 6.04 -8.12
CA ASN A 236 14.31 6.09 -8.46
C ASN A 236 15.12 6.56 -7.25
N LYS A 237 16.05 5.71 -6.80
CA LYS A 237 17.04 6.08 -5.79
C LYS A 237 18.22 6.74 -6.50
N SER A 238 18.21 8.07 -6.58
CA SER A 238 19.39 8.83 -7.03
C SER A 238 20.54 8.63 -6.02
N GLN A 239 21.79 8.56 -6.50
CA GLN A 239 22.96 8.51 -5.61
C GLN A 239 23.07 9.76 -4.72
N GLN A 240 22.48 10.88 -5.17
CA GLN A 240 22.43 12.16 -4.46
C GLN A 240 21.19 12.30 -3.54
N LEU A 241 20.44 11.20 -3.34
CA LEU A 241 19.32 11.12 -2.42
C LEU A 241 19.70 10.22 -1.23
N HIS A 242 19.87 10.85 -0.06
CA HIS A 242 20.19 10.13 1.17
C HIS A 242 18.96 10.04 2.06
N LEU A 243 18.64 8.83 2.53
CA LEU A 243 17.51 8.57 3.41
C LEU A 243 18.02 8.19 4.79
N ARG A 244 17.50 8.83 5.84
CA ARG A 244 17.84 8.57 7.25
C ARG A 244 16.56 8.38 8.06
N GLY A 245 16.35 7.20 8.62
CA GLY A 245 15.11 6.94 9.38
C GLY A 245 13.84 6.96 8.54
N VAL A 246 13.96 6.63 7.26
CA VAL A 246 12.85 6.52 6.31
C VAL A 246 12.89 5.13 5.69
N GLY A 247 11.82 4.37 5.92
CA GLY A 247 11.60 3.09 5.28
C GLY A 247 11.26 3.28 3.80
N LEU A 248 11.78 2.39 2.96
CA LEU A 248 11.37 2.30 1.57
C LEU A 248 10.22 1.31 1.47
N LEU A 249 9.11 1.75 0.89
CA LEU A 249 8.14 0.81 0.38
C LEU A 249 8.79 0.16 -0.84
N SER A 250 9.26 -1.08 -0.67
CA SER A 250 9.73 -1.88 -1.78
C SER A 250 8.67 -1.86 -2.87
N PRO A 251 9.04 -1.68 -4.15
CA PRO A 251 8.13 -1.96 -5.24
C PRO A 251 7.59 -3.35 -4.96
N LYS A 252 6.27 -3.47 -4.72
CA LYS A 252 5.69 -4.79 -4.49
C LYS A 252 6.06 -5.63 -5.71
N GLU A 253 6.95 -6.60 -5.52
CA GLU A 253 6.91 -7.79 -6.36
C GLU A 253 5.47 -8.25 -6.30
N TYR A 254 4.87 -8.48 -7.46
CA TYR A 254 3.46 -8.75 -7.57
C TYR A 254 3.32 -10.27 -7.51
N PRO A 255 3.20 -10.90 -6.32
CA PRO A 255 3.21 -12.36 -6.19
C PRO A 255 2.07 -13.01 -6.98
N TYR A 256 0.99 -12.26 -7.20
CA TYR A 256 -0.13 -12.69 -8.03
C TYR A 256 0.19 -12.72 -9.54
N ILE A 257 1.13 -11.89 -10.03
CA ILE A 257 1.62 -11.99 -11.43
C ILE A 257 2.46 -13.25 -11.59
N GLU A 258 3.35 -13.55 -10.64
CA GLU A 258 4.15 -14.77 -10.65
C GLU A 258 3.28 -16.02 -10.53
N ALA A 259 2.34 -16.04 -9.57
CA ALA A 259 1.35 -17.10 -9.44
C ALA A 259 0.49 -17.25 -10.70
N GLY A 260 0.15 -16.13 -11.35
CA GLY A 260 -0.53 -16.13 -12.64
C GLY A 260 0.28 -16.81 -13.74
N TRP A 261 1.57 -16.50 -13.89
CA TRP A 261 2.44 -17.19 -14.85
C TRP A 261 2.55 -18.68 -14.58
N ILE A 262 2.74 -19.08 -13.30
CA ILE A 262 2.76 -20.48 -12.89
C ILE A 262 1.45 -21.17 -13.29
N GLY A 263 0.30 -20.51 -13.07
CA GLY A 263 -1.01 -21.03 -13.45
C GLY A 263 -1.19 -21.24 -14.96
N ILE A 264 -0.70 -20.30 -15.78
CA ILE A 264 -0.71 -20.43 -17.25
C ILE A 264 0.09 -21.66 -17.68
N TYR A 265 1.31 -21.85 -17.16
CA TYR A 265 2.15 -22.99 -17.52
C TYR A 265 1.57 -24.32 -17.05
N ALA A 266 1.08 -24.37 -15.81
CA ALA A 266 0.47 -25.57 -15.23
C ALA A 266 -0.80 -25.98 -16.00
N GLY A 267 -1.69 -25.03 -16.30
CA GLY A 267 -2.89 -25.31 -17.08
C GLY A 267 -2.58 -25.67 -18.54
N GLY A 268 -1.56 -25.05 -19.16
CA GLY A 268 -1.11 -25.39 -20.51
C GLY A 268 -0.62 -26.83 -20.61
N LEU A 269 0.26 -27.25 -19.68
CA LEU A 269 0.76 -28.63 -19.61
C LEU A 269 -0.36 -29.64 -19.32
N GLY A 270 -1.28 -29.31 -18.39
CA GLY A 270 -2.44 -30.15 -18.09
C GLY A 270 -3.37 -30.35 -19.30
N SER A 271 -3.55 -29.30 -20.10
CA SER A 271 -4.36 -29.35 -21.33
C SER A 271 -3.72 -30.26 -22.39
N LEU A 272 -2.41 -30.13 -22.62
CA LEU A 272 -1.65 -31.00 -23.53
C LEU A 272 -1.71 -32.46 -23.10
N GLY A 273 -1.52 -32.72 -21.80
CA GLY A 273 -1.64 -34.07 -21.23
C GLY A 273 -3.03 -34.68 -21.46
N GLY A 274 -4.08 -33.90 -21.22
CA GLY A 274 -5.46 -34.31 -21.50
C GLY A 274 -5.70 -34.67 -22.97
N LEU A 275 -5.19 -33.85 -23.90
CA LEU A 275 -5.30 -34.13 -25.34
C LEU A 275 -4.56 -35.41 -25.75
N ILE A 276 -3.35 -35.65 -25.23
CA ILE A 276 -2.61 -36.89 -25.51
C ILE A 276 -3.41 -38.12 -25.06
N VAL A 277 -4.07 -38.06 -23.89
CA VAL A 277 -4.89 -39.17 -23.39
C VAL A 277 -6.13 -39.38 -24.26
N VAL A 278 -6.77 -38.31 -24.74
CA VAL A 278 -7.94 -38.41 -25.65
C VAL A 278 -7.58 -39.14 -26.95
N PHE A 279 -6.44 -38.82 -27.56
CA PHE A 279 -6.03 -39.43 -28.83
C PHE A 279 -5.35 -40.79 -28.67
N GLY A 280 -4.61 -41.01 -27.57
CA GLY A 280 -3.87 -42.25 -27.33
C GLY A 280 -4.70 -43.37 -26.70
N PHE A 281 -5.74 -43.03 -25.94
CA PHE A 281 -6.49 -44.00 -25.12
C PHE A 281 -8.02 -43.72 -25.16
N PRO A 282 -8.75 -44.19 -26.17
CA PRO A 282 -10.17 -43.87 -26.38
C PRO A 282 -11.08 -44.18 -25.18
N GLN A 283 -10.77 -45.24 -24.42
CA GLN A 283 -11.52 -45.64 -23.22
C GLN A 283 -11.46 -44.60 -22.07
N TRP A 284 -10.46 -43.71 -22.08
CA TRP A 284 -10.30 -42.62 -21.11
C TRP A 284 -10.67 -41.24 -21.70
N ALA A 285 -11.17 -41.19 -22.94
CA ALA A 285 -11.46 -39.92 -23.61
C ALA A 285 -12.49 -39.05 -22.87
N PRO A 286 -13.64 -39.57 -22.36
CA PRO A 286 -14.62 -38.72 -21.67
C PRO A 286 -14.07 -37.99 -20.43
N PRO A 287 -13.39 -38.66 -19.46
CA PRO A 287 -12.79 -37.94 -18.33
C PRO A 287 -11.61 -37.06 -18.76
N ALA A 288 -10.83 -37.45 -19.77
CA ALA A 288 -9.70 -36.66 -20.26
C ALA A 288 -10.14 -35.34 -20.91
N VAL A 289 -11.27 -35.32 -21.65
CA VAL A 289 -11.86 -34.09 -22.20
C VAL A 289 -12.27 -33.13 -21.09
N ILE A 290 -12.91 -33.62 -20.02
CA ILE A 290 -13.32 -32.78 -18.88
C ILE A 290 -12.10 -32.15 -18.21
N THR A 291 -11.05 -32.94 -17.98
CA THR A 291 -9.80 -32.45 -17.39
C THR A 291 -9.12 -31.43 -18.30
N ALA A 292 -9.04 -31.69 -19.61
CA ALA A 292 -8.45 -30.77 -20.58
C ALA A 292 -9.18 -29.43 -20.60
N VAL A 293 -10.52 -29.43 -20.65
CA VAL A 293 -11.32 -28.20 -20.60
C VAL A 293 -11.12 -27.45 -19.29
N GLY A 294 -11.07 -28.14 -18.15
CA GLY A 294 -10.79 -27.53 -16.85
C GLY A 294 -9.41 -26.85 -16.80
N CYS A 295 -8.38 -27.50 -17.34
CA CYS A 295 -7.04 -26.95 -17.43
C CYS A 295 -6.97 -25.73 -18.36
N ILE A 296 -7.70 -25.72 -19.48
CA ILE A 296 -7.81 -24.56 -20.37
C ILE A 296 -8.48 -23.38 -19.64
N CYS A 297 -9.60 -23.61 -18.96
CA CYS A 297 -10.29 -22.57 -18.18
C CYS A 297 -9.38 -21.99 -17.08
N PHE A 298 -8.61 -22.83 -16.40
CA PHE A 298 -7.63 -22.39 -15.41
C PHE A 298 -6.53 -21.52 -16.04
N SER A 299 -5.95 -21.94 -17.17
CA SER A 299 -4.97 -21.13 -17.90
C SER A 299 -5.51 -19.76 -18.30
N ILE A 300 -6.74 -19.69 -18.80
CA ILE A 300 -7.38 -18.44 -19.19
C ILE A 300 -7.58 -17.53 -17.97
N ALA A 301 -8.06 -18.08 -16.85
CA ALA A 301 -8.23 -17.32 -15.62
C ALA A 301 -6.89 -16.76 -15.12
N SER A 302 -5.82 -17.57 -15.15
CA SER A 302 -4.47 -17.13 -14.78
C SER A 302 -3.92 -16.06 -15.72
N ALA A 303 -4.18 -16.15 -17.03
CA ALA A 303 -3.80 -15.13 -18.01
C ALA A 303 -4.49 -13.78 -17.74
N LEU A 304 -5.77 -13.79 -17.34
CA LEU A 304 -6.48 -12.57 -16.96
C LEU A 304 -5.88 -11.90 -15.71
N VAL A 305 -5.45 -12.70 -14.72
CA VAL A 305 -4.76 -12.18 -13.52
C VAL A 305 -3.42 -11.53 -13.89
N VAL A 306 -2.63 -12.18 -14.76
CA VAL A 306 -1.37 -11.61 -15.27
C VAL A 306 -1.63 -10.30 -16.00
N LEU A 307 -2.59 -10.28 -16.93
CA LEU A 307 -2.92 -9.10 -17.71
C LEU A 307 -3.39 -7.94 -16.82
N GLY A 308 -4.27 -8.21 -15.86
CA GLY A 308 -4.72 -7.22 -14.87
C GLY A 308 -3.56 -6.67 -14.04
N GLY A 309 -2.64 -7.52 -13.62
CA GLY A 309 -1.43 -7.11 -12.89
C GLY A 309 -0.49 -6.25 -13.73
N LEU A 310 -0.30 -6.57 -15.01
CA LEU A 310 0.52 -5.78 -15.93
C LEU A 310 -0.12 -4.41 -16.21
N ILE A 311 -1.44 -4.35 -16.39
CA ILE A 311 -2.18 -3.08 -16.55
C ILE A 311 -2.05 -2.24 -15.28
N TYR A 312 -2.27 -2.84 -14.11
CA TYR A 312 -2.10 -2.14 -12.83
C TYR A 312 -0.68 -1.58 -12.69
N ARG A 313 0.34 -2.38 -13.00
CA ARG A 313 1.74 -1.92 -12.99
C ARG A 313 1.96 -0.76 -13.96
N ALA A 314 1.43 -0.83 -15.18
CA ALA A 314 1.56 0.25 -16.17
C ALA A 314 0.87 1.54 -15.71
N VAL A 315 -0.33 1.43 -15.12
CA VAL A 315 -1.07 2.57 -14.56
C VAL A 315 -0.34 3.16 -13.36
N ALA A 316 0.15 2.33 -12.43
CA ALA A 316 0.95 2.79 -11.29
C ALA A 316 2.24 3.50 -11.73
N LEU A 317 2.89 3.02 -12.81
CA LEU A 317 4.05 3.67 -13.41
C LEU A 317 3.71 5.02 -14.06
N LYS A 318 2.54 5.12 -14.71
CA LYS A 318 2.06 6.36 -15.32
C LYS A 318 1.67 7.41 -14.26
N ASN A 319 1.12 6.97 -13.14
CA ASN A 319 0.67 7.84 -12.04
C ASN A 319 1.80 8.26 -11.08
N THR A 320 3.07 8.04 -11.43
CA THR A 320 4.20 8.53 -10.62
C THR A 320 4.20 10.04 -10.60
N LYS A 321 4.10 10.64 -9.41
CA LYS A 321 4.13 12.09 -9.25
C LYS A 321 5.57 12.57 -9.09
N THR A 322 6.03 13.38 -10.05
CA THR A 322 7.31 14.08 -9.91
C THR A 322 7.12 15.31 -9.02
N LEU A 323 7.80 15.33 -7.87
CA LEU A 323 7.74 16.39 -6.88
C LEU A 323 8.80 17.45 -7.16
N GLY A 324 8.45 18.72 -6.96
CA GLY A 324 9.33 19.86 -7.28
C GLY A 324 9.31 20.26 -8.76
N VAL A 325 8.26 19.91 -9.50
CA VAL A 325 7.97 20.56 -10.79
C VAL A 325 7.27 21.88 -10.48
N LEU A 326 7.77 22.99 -11.03
CA LEU A 326 7.05 24.27 -10.94
C LEU A 326 5.74 24.10 -11.70
N VAL A 327 4.62 24.29 -11.02
CA VAL A 327 3.34 24.47 -11.68
C VAL A 327 3.44 25.82 -12.38
N ARG A 328 3.55 25.80 -13.71
CA ARG A 328 3.49 27.02 -14.53
C ARG A 328 2.06 27.54 -14.55
#